data_AF-A0A359HMH0-F1
#
_entry.id   AF-A0A359HMH0-F1
#
_cell.length_a   1.000
_cell.length_b   1.000
_cell.length_c   1.000
_cell.angle_alpha   90.00
_cell.angle_beta   90.00
_cell.angle_gamma   90.00
#
_symmetry.space_group_name_H-M   'P 1'
#
loop_
_entity.id
_entity.type
_entity.pdbx_description
1 polymer ?
#
loop_
_entity_poly.entity_id
_entity_poly.type
_entity_poly.pdbx_seq_one_letter_code
_entity_poly.pdbx_strand_id
1 'polypeptide(L)' 'MQVTARKVKYIIEPQMVIEGAGVRLLRSFGPSRENRFDPFLLFDHFAFNDPVEGPPAGFPTHPHRGIET' A
#
# COMPACT_ATOMS: atom_id res chain seq x y z
N MET A 1 28.07 -12.43 -18.61
CA MET A 1 27.09 -13.28 -17.91
C MET A 1 25.72 -13.02 -18.53
N GLN A 2 25.02 -14.05 -19.00
CA GLN A 2 23.70 -13.87 -19.62
C GLN A 2 22.64 -13.75 -18.51
N VAL A 3 22.02 -12.58 -18.38
CA VAL A 3 20.99 -12.35 -17.37
C VAL A 3 19.66 -12.89 -17.90
N THR A 4 19.14 -13.93 -17.27
CA THR A 4 17.77 -14.41 -17.53
C THR A 4 16.78 -13.45 -16.87
N ALA A 5 15.83 -12.91 -17.64
CA ALA A 5 14.79 -12.05 -17.11
C ALA A 5 13.87 -12.82 -16.14
N ARG A 6 13.51 -12.19 -15.02
CA ARG A 6 12.53 -12.74 -14.08
C ARG A 6 11.14 -12.75 -14.73
N LYS A 7 10.39 -13.84 -14.51
CA LYS A 7 8.97 -13.94 -14.91
C LYS A 7 8.07 -13.46 -13.77
N VAL A 8 6.96 -12.83 -14.12
CA VAL A 8 5.90 -12.50 -13.17
C VAL A 8 5.29 -13.79 -12.62
N LYS A 9 5.25 -13.93 -11.28
CA LYS A 9 4.69 -15.11 -10.60
C LYS A 9 3.24 -14.91 -10.20
N TYR A 10 2.88 -13.71 -9.75
CA TYR A 10 1.54 -13.34 -9.33
C TYR A 10 1.26 -11.90 -9.74
N ILE A 11 -0.01 -11.61 -10.07
CA ILE A 11 -0.55 -10.27 -10.22
C ILE A 11 -1.54 -10.08 -9.08
N ILE A 12 -1.41 -8.97 -8.36
CA ILE A 12 -2.27 -8.64 -7.23
C ILE A 12 -3.18 -7.51 -7.67
N GLU A 13 -4.49 -7.74 -7.63
CA GLU A 13 -5.49 -6.69 -7.82
C GLU A 13 -5.68 -5.95 -6.48
N PRO A 14 -5.33 -4.66 -6.39
CA PRO A 14 -5.44 -3.92 -5.13
C PRO A 14 -6.89 -3.82 -4.65
N GLN A 15 -7.08 -3.84 -3.33
CA GLN A 15 -8.40 -3.73 -2.71
C GLN A 15 -8.63 -2.33 -2.15
N MET A 16 -9.85 -1.81 -2.30
CA MET A 16 -10.23 -0.53 -1.68
C MET A 16 -10.32 -0.66 -0.17
N VAL A 17 -9.68 0.27 0.54
CA VAL A 17 -9.67 0.35 2.02
C VAL A 17 -9.88 1.80 2.45
N ILE A 18 -10.37 1.98 3.69
CA ILE A 18 -10.48 3.29 4.36
C ILE A 18 -9.51 3.31 5.54
N GLU A 19 -8.63 4.31 5.59
CA GLU A 19 -7.59 4.48 6.61
C GLU A 19 -7.55 5.93 7.14
N GLY A 20 -6.84 6.14 8.25
CA GLY A 20 -6.65 7.48 8.84
C GLY A 20 -7.98 8.19 9.15
N ALA A 21 -8.09 9.45 8.75
CA ALA A 21 -9.30 10.25 8.89
C ALA A 21 -10.22 10.16 7.65
N GLY A 22 -10.47 8.94 7.16
CA GLY A 22 -11.40 8.68 6.05
C GLY A 22 -10.75 8.65 4.65
N VAL A 23 -9.44 8.43 4.56
CA VAL A 23 -8.73 8.32 3.29
C VAL A 23 -9.11 7.01 2.61
N ARG A 24 -9.64 7.10 1.39
CA ARG A 24 -9.83 5.95 0.51
C ARG A 24 -8.54 5.68 -0.25
N LEU A 25 -8.06 4.43 -0.22
CA LEU A 25 -6.84 4.02 -0.92
C LEU A 25 -6.96 2.59 -1.46
N LEU A 26 -6.04 2.22 -2.34
CA LEU A 26 -5.91 0.88 -2.88
C LEU A 26 -4.73 0.16 -2.22
N ARG A 27 -5.00 -0.92 -1.48
CA ARG A 27 -3.99 -1.75 -0.82
C ARG A 27 -3.68 -2.99 -1.65
N SER A 28 -2.41 -3.16 -2.02
CA SER A 28 -1.96 -4.36 -2.72
C SER A 28 -1.64 -5.48 -1.73
N PHE A 29 -0.82 -5.20 -0.72
CA PHE A 29 -0.55 -6.12 0.38
C PHE A 29 -0.33 -5.33 1.66
N GLY A 30 -0.53 -6.01 2.80
CA GLY A 30 -0.30 -5.44 4.12
C GLY A 30 0.21 -6.51 5.09
N PRO A 31 0.34 -6.15 6.38
CA PRO A 31 0.89 -7.03 7.39
C PRO A 31 0.16 -8.37 7.45
N SER A 32 0.91 -9.46 7.32
CA SER A 32 0.41 -10.82 7.50
C SER A 32 1.44 -11.66 8.22
N ARG A 33 1.01 -12.68 8.97
CA ARG A 33 1.92 -13.58 9.70
C ARG A 33 2.94 -14.28 8.80
N GLU A 34 2.59 -14.51 7.54
CA GLU A 34 3.46 -15.19 6.57
C GLU A 34 4.47 -14.25 5.89
N ASN A 35 4.27 -12.93 5.97
CA ASN A 35 4.99 -11.88 5.23
C ASN A 35 5.70 -12.34 3.94
N ARG A 36 4.93 -12.71 2.92
CA ARG A 36 5.45 -13.23 1.65
C ARG A 36 6.29 -12.23 0.86
N PHE A 37 6.34 -10.97 1.29
CA PHE A 37 6.98 -9.85 0.61
C PHE A 37 8.12 -9.22 1.43
N ASP A 38 8.63 -9.92 2.45
CA ASP A 38 9.83 -9.52 3.19
C ASP A 38 10.94 -9.01 2.24
N PRO A 39 11.50 -7.81 2.45
CA PRO A 39 11.39 -6.93 3.63
C PRO A 39 10.22 -5.92 3.63
N PHE A 40 9.34 -5.94 2.63
CA PHE A 40 8.24 -4.99 2.53
C PHE A 40 7.06 -5.42 3.40
N LEU A 41 6.45 -4.46 4.10
CA LEU A 41 5.40 -4.72 5.10
C LEU A 41 4.01 -4.27 4.65
N LEU A 42 3.95 -3.25 3.80
CA LEU A 42 2.73 -2.60 3.36
C LEU A 42 2.97 -1.91 2.02
N PHE A 43 2.00 -1.98 1.11
CA PHE A 43 2.02 -1.18 -0.11
C PHE A 43 0.62 -0.68 -0.45
N ASP A 44 0.44 0.63 -0.24
CA ASP A 44 -0.78 1.37 -0.49
C ASP A 44 -0.56 2.37 -1.63
N HIS A 45 -1.53 2.47 -2.53
CA HIS A 45 -1.57 3.47 -3.59
C HIS A 45 -2.63 4.53 -3.25
N PHE A 46 -2.15 5.76 -3.13
CA PHE A 46 -2.97 6.96 -2.99
C PHE A 46 -3.20 7.58 -4.36
N ALA A 47 -4.44 7.64 -4.79
CA ALA A 47 -4.85 8.52 -5.88
C ALA A 47 -5.68 9.64 -5.24
N PHE A 48 -5.13 10.84 -5.19
CA PHE A 48 -5.96 12.02 -4.99
C PHE A 48 -6.77 12.16 -6.28
N ASN A 49 -8.06 11.84 -6.22
CA ASN A 49 -8.95 12.06 -7.34
C ASN A 49 -8.84 13.52 -7.78
N ASP A 50 -8.76 13.76 -9.09
CA ASP A 50 -9.00 15.07 -9.70
C ASP A 50 -10.24 14.94 -10.59
N PRO A 51 -11.39 15.54 -10.21
CA PRO A 51 -11.60 16.39 -9.03
C PRO A 51 -11.62 15.60 -7.72
N VAL A 52 -11.28 16.28 -6.62
CA VAL A 52 -11.29 15.69 -5.27
C VAL A 52 -12.71 15.24 -4.90
N GLU A 53 -12.86 13.97 -4.58
CA GLU A 53 -14.13 13.43 -4.09
C GLU A 53 -14.22 13.49 -2.57
N GLY A 54 -15.17 14.30 -2.07
CA GLY A 54 -15.50 14.37 -0.64
C GLY A 54 -14.66 15.38 0.14
N PRO A 55 -14.85 15.45 1.47
CA PRO A 55 -14.08 16.35 2.33
C PRO A 55 -12.59 15.99 2.31
N PRO A 56 -11.69 16.97 2.57
CA PRO A 56 -10.27 16.68 2.75
C PRO A 56 -10.06 15.64 3.84
N ALA A 57 -9.50 14.48 3.46
CA ALA A 57 -9.11 13.41 4.36
C ALA A 57 -7.58 13.29 4.39
N GLY A 58 -7.04 12.69 5.45
CA GLY A 58 -5.61 12.51 5.58
C GLY A 58 -5.23 11.55 6.69
N PHE A 59 -3.96 11.59 7.06
CA PHE A 59 -3.40 10.83 8.16
C PHE A 59 -3.05 11.81 9.29
N PRO A 60 -3.88 11.90 10.36
CA PRO A 60 -3.53 12.66 11.55
C PRO A 60 -2.21 12.15 12.16
N THR A 61 -1.62 12.91 13.09
CA THR A 61 -0.41 12.49 13.80
C THR A 61 -0.57 11.07 14.38
N HIS A 62 0.30 10.15 13.94
CA HIS A 62 0.32 8.76 14.40
C HIS A 62 1.76 8.25 14.51
N PRO A 63 2.05 7.33 15.44
CA PRO A 63 3.42 6.86 15.68
C PRO A 63 3.83 5.73 14.73
N HIS A 64 5.14 5.60 14.52
CA HIS A 64 5.81 4.43 13.90
C HIS A 64 6.98 3.99 14.77
N ARG A 65 7.28 2.68 14.80
CA ARG A 65 8.41 2.12 15.55
C ARG A 65 8.96 0.88 14.86
N GLY A 66 10.28 0.83 14.68
CA GLY A 66 10.98 -0.37 14.22
C GLY A 66 10.78 -0.72 12.75
N ILE A 67 10.27 0.21 11.94
CA ILE A 67 10.06 0.09 10.50
C ILE A 67 10.37 1.44 9.82
N GLU A 68 10.49 1.42 8.50
CA GLU A 68 10.52 2.60 7.63
C GLU A 68 9.20 2.65 6.83
N THR A 69 8.67 3.86 6.63
CA THR A 69 7.41 4.13 5.91
C THR A 69 7.63 5.11 4.79
#